data_AF-R6QRU8-F1
#
_entry.id   AF-R6QRU8-F1
#
_cell.length_a   1.000
_cell.length_b   1.000
_cell.length_c   1.000
_cell.angle_alpha   90.00
_cell.angle_beta   90.00
_cell.angle_gamma   90.00
#
_symmetry.space_group_name_H-M   'P 1'
#
loop_
_entity.id
_entity.type
_entity.pdbx_description
1 polymer ?
#
loop_
_entity_poly.entity_id
_entity_poly.type
_entity_poly.pdbx_seq_one_letter_code
_entity_poly.pdbx_strand_id
1 'polypeptide(L)'
;MNQCPKCKNVLNNDEKASGKCFLCGATFESNLPQNTIKENNYNKNTIAKIIRTIAIVILILGTIGSFASSFHDVYGRKEFSFASFIIPETITAISGIVFLGLSEVINLLQEINNKLK
;
A
#
# COMPACT_ATOMS: atom_id res chain seq x y z
N MET A 1 9.84 -14.47 -31.95
CA MET A 1 9.71 -15.71 -32.75
C MET A 1 8.34 -15.78 -33.43
N ASN A 2 8.27 -16.16 -34.71
CA ASN A 2 6.99 -16.25 -35.47
C ASN A 2 6.45 -17.67 -35.66
N GLN A 3 7.26 -18.69 -35.34
CA GLN A 3 6.89 -20.10 -35.45
C GLN A 3 7.30 -20.85 -34.19
N CYS A 4 6.55 -21.90 -33.85
CA CYS A 4 6.85 -22.77 -32.73
C CYS A 4 8.17 -23.53 -33.00
N PRO A 5 9.11 -23.55 -32.05
CA PRO A 5 10.40 -24.23 -32.26
C PRO A 5 10.28 -25.76 -32.41
N LYS A 6 9.18 -26.36 -31.94
CA LYS A 6 8.99 -27.83 -31.94
C LYS A 6 8.15 -28.32 -33.12
N CYS A 7 6.97 -27.73 -33.34
CA CYS A 7 6.06 -28.18 -34.40
C CYS A 7 6.11 -27.31 -35.66
N LYS A 8 6.93 -26.24 -35.68
CA LYS A 8 7.05 -25.27 -36.78
C LYS A 8 5.75 -24.57 -37.18
N ASN A 9 4.68 -24.74 -36.42
CA ASN A 9 3.41 -24.08 -36.66
C ASN A 9 3.57 -22.56 -36.46
N VAL A 10 2.84 -21.77 -37.26
CA VAL A 10 2.81 -20.31 -37.10
C VAL A 10 2.11 -19.96 -35.80
N LEU A 11 2.77 -19.17 -34.95
CA LEU A 11 2.22 -18.81 -33.64
C LEU A 11 1.25 -17.64 -33.77
N ASN A 12 0.07 -17.76 -33.16
CA ASN A 12 -0.84 -16.62 -33.01
C ASN A 12 -0.34 -15.64 -31.93
N ASN A 13 -0.88 -14.42 -31.89
CA ASN A 13 -0.49 -13.39 -30.93
C ASN A 13 -0.66 -13.84 -29.47
N ASP A 14 -1.71 -14.62 -29.18
CA ASP A 14 -1.96 -15.18 -27.85
C ASP A 14 -0.89 -16.21 -27.45
N GLU A 15 -0.46 -17.05 -28.38
CA GLU A 15 0.62 -18.02 -28.14
C GLU A 15 1.97 -17.31 -27.95
N LYS A 16 2.21 -16.24 -28.72
CA LYS A 16 3.41 -15.39 -28.57
C LYS A 16 3.44 -14.68 -27.22
N ALA A 17 2.29 -14.27 -26.70
CA ALA A 17 2.15 -13.65 -25.39
C ALA A 17 2.25 -14.67 -24.24
N SER A 18 1.61 -15.83 -24.40
CA SER A 18 1.61 -16.90 -23.39
C SER A 18 2.94 -17.64 -23.28
N GLY A 19 3.83 -17.53 -24.28
CA GLY A 19 5.07 -18.31 -24.33
C GLY A 19 4.82 -19.82 -24.44
N LYS A 20 3.65 -20.23 -24.97
CA LYS A 20 3.24 -21.62 -25.09
C LYS A 20 2.49 -21.83 -26.41
N CYS A 21 2.86 -22.88 -27.14
CA CYS A 21 2.12 -23.31 -28.32
C CYS A 21 0.92 -24.15 -27.91
N PHE A 22 -0.27 -23.81 -28.36
CA PHE A 22 -1.52 -24.51 -28.07
C PHE A 22 -1.64 -25.82 -28.84
N LEU A 23 -0.94 -25.97 -29.97
CA LEU A 23 -0.99 -27.18 -30.78
C LEU A 23 -0.12 -28.31 -30.22
N CYS A 24 1.11 -28.00 -29.80
CA CYS A 24 2.07 -29.03 -29.36
C CYS A 24 2.49 -28.91 -27.89
N GLY A 25 1.97 -27.92 -27.17
CA GLY A 25 2.24 -27.68 -25.75
C GLY A 25 3.65 -27.19 -25.44
N ALA A 26 4.51 -26.96 -26.44
CA ALA A 26 5.89 -26.51 -26.22
C ALA A 26 5.91 -25.07 -25.68
N THR A 27 6.65 -24.87 -24.59
CA THR A 27 6.93 -23.55 -24.02
C THR A 27 8.17 -22.93 -24.65
N PHE A 28 8.15 -21.63 -24.85
CA PHE A 28 9.25 -20.84 -25.41
C PHE A 28 9.26 -19.46 -24.75
N GLU A 29 10.41 -18.78 -24.79
CA GLU A 29 10.52 -17.43 -24.24
C GLU A 29 9.56 -16.47 -24.96
N SER A 30 8.61 -15.92 -24.22
CA SER A 30 7.68 -14.91 -24.73
C SER A 30 8.49 -13.68 -25.12
N ASN A 31 8.31 -13.21 -26.36
CA ASN A 31 8.99 -12.00 -26.84
C ASN A 31 8.25 -10.72 -26.43
N LEU A 32 7.08 -10.86 -25.79
CA LEU A 32 6.44 -9.72 -25.14
C LEU A 32 7.21 -9.44 -23.85
N PRO A 33 7.47 -8.16 -23.52
CA PRO A 33 7.96 -7.81 -22.20
C PRO A 33 6.97 -8.42 -21.22
N GLN A 34 7.41 -9.42 -20.45
CA GLN A 34 6.71 -9.77 -19.24
C GLN A 34 6.58 -8.44 -18.50
N ASN A 35 5.33 -8.06 -18.20
CA ASN A 35 5.08 -7.25 -17.02
C ASN A 35 5.50 -8.11 -15.83
N THR A 36 6.80 -8.36 -15.70
CA THR A 36 7.41 -8.39 -14.40
C THR A 36 6.96 -7.05 -13.86
N ILE A 37 6.04 -7.10 -12.90
CA ILE A 37 6.05 -6.15 -11.82
C ILE A 37 7.48 -6.29 -11.29
N LYS A 38 8.43 -5.64 -11.95
CA LYS A 38 9.65 -5.21 -11.30
C LYS A 38 9.04 -4.44 -10.16
N GLU A 39 9.19 -4.98 -8.96
CA GLU A 39 9.37 -4.16 -7.79
C GLU A 39 10.51 -3.22 -8.16
N ASN A 40 10.17 -2.19 -8.94
CA ASN A 40 10.97 -1.02 -9.08
C ASN A 40 11.08 -0.63 -7.63
N ASN A 41 12.31 -0.69 -7.12
CA ASN A 41 12.73 0.06 -5.96
C ASN A 41 12.46 1.54 -6.31
N TYR A 42 11.18 1.93 -6.35
CA TYR A 42 10.75 3.28 -6.20
C TYR A 42 11.44 3.68 -4.92
N ASN A 43 12.39 4.59 -5.06
CA ASN A 43 13.05 5.25 -3.96
C ASN A 43 11.92 5.70 -3.02
N LYS A 44 11.65 4.89 -1.98
CA LYS A 44 10.50 5.06 -1.10
C LYS A 44 10.62 6.49 -0.63
N ASN A 45 9.60 7.31 -0.89
CA ASN A 45 9.64 8.70 -0.48
C ASN A 45 9.91 8.72 1.03
N THR A 46 11.16 9.06 1.41
CA THR A 46 11.60 8.99 2.80
C THR A 46 10.71 9.87 3.66
N ILE A 47 10.26 11.00 3.12
CA ILE A 47 9.34 11.94 3.77
C ILE A 47 7.96 11.29 3.95
N ALA A 48 7.38 10.68 2.90
CA ALA A 48 6.09 9.97 3.03
C ALA A 48 6.16 8.86 4.08
N LYS A 49 7.25 8.08 4.09
CA LYS A 49 7.46 6.99 5.04
C LYS A 49 7.55 7.50 6.48
N ILE A 50 8.24 8.63 6.70
CA ILE A 50 8.33 9.27 8.02
C ILE A 50 6.95 9.77 8.46
N ILE A 51 6.22 10.47 7.60
CA ILE A 51 4.87 10.98 7.91
C ILE A 51 3.93 9.83 8.27
N ARG A 52 3.96 8.73 7.49
CA ARG A 52 3.19 7.53 7.79
C ARG A 52 3.55 6.93 9.15
N THR A 53 4.84 6.90 9.49
CA THR A 53 5.30 6.41 10.80
C THR A 53 4.78 7.29 11.94
N ILE A 54 4.88 8.61 11.78
CA ILE A 54 4.35 9.58 12.75
C ILE A 54 2.84 9.40 12.93
N ALA A 55 2.09 9.18 11.85
CA ALA A 55 0.66 8.95 11.92
C ALA A 55 0.30 7.72 12.77
N ILE A 56 1.04 6.62 12.60
CA ILE A 56 0.85 5.39 13.41
C ILE A 56 1.18 5.66 14.88
N VAL A 57 2.26 6.40 15.15
CA VAL A 57 2.62 6.78 16.53
C VAL A 57 1.55 7.65 17.18
N ILE A 58 0.99 8.62 16.45
CA ILE A 58 -0.11 9.47 16.93
C ILE A 58 -1.34 8.63 17.25
N LEU A 59 -1.71 7.68 16.39
CA LEU A 59 -2.85 6.79 16.65
C LEU A 59 -2.64 5.96 17.92
N ILE A 60 -1.49 5.30 18.06
CA ILE A 60 -1.23 4.45 19.23
C ILE A 60 -1.18 5.29 20.51
N LEU A 61 -0.39 6.36 20.53
CA LEU A 61 -0.25 7.20 21.72
C LEU A 61 -1.53 7.95 22.06
N GLY A 62 -2.25 8.41 21.04
CA GLY A 62 -3.53 9.09 21.21
C GLY A 62 -4.59 8.15 21.77
N THR A 63 -4.69 6.90 21.28
CA THR A 63 -5.62 5.92 21.85
C THR A 63 -5.29 5.59 23.30
N ILE A 64 -4.02 5.39 23.65
CA ILE A 64 -3.60 5.22 25.05
C ILE A 64 -3.98 6.46 25.88
N GLY A 65 -3.78 7.66 25.34
CA GLY A 65 -4.16 8.93 25.97
C GLY A 65 -5.67 9.04 26.20
N SER A 66 -6.49 8.68 25.22
CA SER A 66 -7.95 8.64 25.32
C SER A 66 -8.42 7.70 26.42
N PHE A 67 -7.78 6.52 26.53
CA PHE A 67 -8.03 5.61 27.64
C PHE A 67 -7.62 6.21 28.98
N ALA A 68 -6.45 6.84 29.07
CA ALA A 68 -6.01 7.45 30.32
C ALA A 68 -6.95 8.59 30.76
N SER A 69 -7.42 9.43 29.84
CA SER A 69 -8.36 10.53 30.12
C SER A 69 -9.78 10.07 30.43
N SER A 70 -10.13 8.84 30.05
CA SER A 70 -11.47 8.29 30.29
C SER A 70 -11.72 7.90 31.76
N PHE A 71 -10.65 7.64 32.52
CA PHE A 71 -10.73 7.33 33.95
C PHE A 71 -10.58 8.60 34.78
N HIS A 72 -11.60 8.88 35.58
CA HIS A 72 -11.62 10.00 36.53
C HIS A 72 -12.01 9.50 37.91
N ASP A 73 -11.52 10.18 38.94
CA ASP A 73 -11.75 9.77 40.33
C ASP A 73 -13.07 10.36 40.83
N VAL A 74 -14.02 9.48 41.14
CA VAL A 74 -15.35 9.83 41.67
C VAL A 74 -15.47 9.17 43.03
N TYR A 75 -15.41 9.97 44.09
CA TYR A 75 -15.46 9.51 45.49
C TYR A 75 -14.43 8.41 45.84
N GLY A 76 -13.21 8.49 45.31
CA GLY A 76 -12.12 7.53 45.58
C GLY A 76 -12.20 6.26 44.74
N ARG A 77 -13.11 6.18 43.76
CA ARG A 77 -13.20 5.10 42.78
C ARG A 77 -12.95 5.66 41.38
N LYS A 78 -12.10 4.96 40.62
CA LYS A 78 -11.89 5.27 39.19
C LYS A 78 -13.12 4.82 38.40
N GLU A 79 -13.89 5.77 37.92
CA GLU A 79 -15.02 5.50 37.03
C GLU A 79 -14.63 5.80 35.58
N PHE A 80 -15.06 4.94 34.67
CA PHE A 80 -14.84 5.10 33.24
C PHE A 80 -15.97 5.92 32.64
N SER A 81 -15.63 7.03 31.98
CA SER A 81 -16.58 7.83 31.18
C SER A 81 -16.38 7.57 29.71
N PHE A 82 -17.43 7.06 29.06
CA PHE A 82 -17.43 6.82 27.62
C PHE A 82 -17.33 8.13 26.83
N ALA A 83 -17.96 9.22 27.29
CA ALA A 83 -17.84 10.53 26.66
C ALA A 83 -16.40 11.06 26.72
N SER A 84 -15.73 10.88 27.86
CA SER A 84 -14.33 11.27 28.07
C SER A 84 -13.33 10.40 27.29
N PHE A 85 -13.76 9.24 26.78
CA PHE A 85 -13.00 8.42 25.86
C PHE A 85 -13.24 8.81 24.40
N ILE A 86 -14.51 8.85 23.95
CA ILE A 86 -14.85 9.03 22.54
C ILE A 86 -14.45 10.39 21.99
N ILE A 87 -14.58 11.47 22.77
CA ILE A 87 -14.22 12.81 22.31
C ILE A 87 -12.73 12.88 21.91
N PRO A 88 -11.76 12.58 22.81
CA PRO A 88 -10.35 12.59 22.44
C PRO A 88 -9.99 11.50 21.42
N GLU A 89 -10.66 10.35 21.45
CA GLU A 89 -10.40 9.27 20.51
C GLU A 89 -10.79 9.66 19.08
N THR A 90 -11.91 10.34 18.91
CA THR A 90 -12.36 10.80 17.58
C THR A 90 -11.37 11.81 17.00
N ILE A 91 -10.85 12.73 17.84
CA ILE A 91 -9.84 13.70 17.41
C ILE A 91 -8.55 12.98 16.98
N THR A 92 -8.11 12.00 17.77
CA THR A 92 -6.94 11.17 17.46
C THR A 92 -7.13 10.43 16.14
N ALA A 93 -8.27 9.77 15.95
CA ALA A 93 -8.58 9.00 14.76
C ALA A 93 -8.60 9.88 13.50
N ILE A 94 -9.28 11.03 13.55
CA ILE A 94 -9.33 11.99 12.43
C ILE A 94 -7.92 12.47 12.09
N SER A 95 -7.15 12.89 13.10
CA SER A 95 -5.76 13.34 12.92
C SER A 95 -4.90 12.26 12.26
N GLY A 96 -4.92 11.04 12.79
CA GLY A 96 -4.15 9.93 12.25
C GLY A 96 -4.52 9.58 10.81
N ILE A 97 -5.82 9.54 10.48
CA ILE A 97 -6.30 9.30 9.10
C ILE A 97 -5.82 10.40 8.16
N VAL A 98 -5.88 11.66 8.57
CA VAL A 98 -5.41 12.80 7.76
C VAL A 98 -3.91 12.68 7.46
N PHE A 99 -3.08 12.37 8.46
CA PHE A 99 -1.64 12.19 8.24
C PHE A 99 -1.31 10.97 7.36
N LEU A 100 -2.05 9.86 7.51
CA LEU A 100 -1.92 8.71 6.62
C LEU A 100 -2.27 9.08 5.18
N GLY A 101 -3.39 9.78 4.97
CA GLY A 101 -3.80 10.27 3.66
C GLY A 101 -2.76 11.21 3.04
N LEU A 102 -2.22 12.15 3.82
CA LEU A 102 -1.16 13.06 3.38
C LEU A 102 0.08 12.29 2.93
N SER A 103 0.48 11.26 3.67
CA SER A 103 1.64 10.43 3.31
C SER A 103 1.47 9.76 1.95
N GLU A 104 0.26 9.28 1.65
CA GLU A 104 -0.05 8.63 0.38
C GLU A 104 -0.05 9.64 -0.77
N VAL A 105 -0.65 10.82 -0.57
CA VAL A 105 -0.65 11.91 -1.56
C VAL A 105 0.79 12.31 -1.91
N ILE A 106 1.66 12.46 -0.92
CA ILE A 106 3.07 12.81 -1.13
C ILE A 106 3.81 11.70 -1.91
N ASN A 107 3.49 10.44 -1.65
CA ASN A 107 4.08 9.32 -2.36
C ASN A 107 3.62 9.28 -3.84
N LEU A 108 2.33 9.50 -4.08
CA LEU A 108 1.75 9.59 -5.43
C LEU A 108 2.35 10.75 -6.24
N LEU A 109 2.49 11.93 -5.62
CA LEU A 109 3.12 13.09 -6.28
C LEU A 109 4.57 12.80 -6.68
N GLN A 110 5.33 12.10 -5.82
CA GLN A 110 6.70 11.72 -6.18
C GLN A 110 6.72 10.68 -7.30
N GLU A 111 5.80 9.72 -7.32
CA GLU A 111 5.68 8.76 -8.40
C GLU A 111 5.38 9.46 -9.75
N ILE A 112 4.44 10.40 -9.78
CA ILE A 112 4.13 11.17 -10.98
C ILE A 112 5.36 11.97 -11.44
N ASN A 113 6.03 12.68 -10.53
CA ASN A 113 7.22 13.47 -10.85
C ASN A 113 8.36 12.60 -11.43
N ASN A 114 8.54 11.39 -10.90
CA ASN A 114 9.54 10.44 -11.40
C ASN A 114 9.20 9.89 -12.79
N LYS A 115 7.90 9.82 -13.16
CA LYS A 115 7.46 9.39 -14.51
C LYS A 115 7.54 10.50 -15.55
N LEU A 116 7.58 11.76 -15.13
CA LEU A 116 7.70 12.94 -15.99
C LEU A 116 9.16 13.29 -16.35
N LYS A 117 10.13 12.76 -15.59
CA LYS A 117 11.56 12.85 -15.89
C LYS A 117 12.01 11.70 -16.79
#